data_AF-A0A7M3XJC7-F1
#
_entry.id   AF-A0A7M3XJC7-F1
#
_cell.length_a   1.000
_cell.length_b   1.000
_cell.length_c   1.000
_cell.angle_alpha   90.00
_cell.angle_beta   90.00
_cell.angle_gamma   90.00
#
_symmetry.space_group_name_H-M   'P 1'
#
loop_
_entity.id
_entity.type
_entity.pdbx_description
1 polymer ?
#
loop_
_entity_poly.entity_id
_entity_poly.type
_entity_poly.pdbx_seq_one_letter_code
_entity_poly.pdbx_strand_id
1 'polypeptide(L)'
;MPLSEYMVELPDDLECDMIVLDIDGTLLDREGIIPEMIHTVRELERNGIVVSLASGRTLPNITPIHQSLCISGFIVGENGGMVWDSSRGHPIRALADGSRPKEAAKWLSTQIEGLNPEGIESNRWRETEWCLTEVEDWEAVRDAIESSEWSDISVIPTGFAVHLTIPGHDKASGLRVAFSQRGIDPKRVIACGDAPNDIPMFDLVGFAVSVSNHYESVVRAADVVTDAHGKEGSLELLEALLERVRG
;
A
#
# COMPACT_ATOMS: atom_id res chain seq x y z
N MET A 1 7.48 15.35 24.80
CA MET A 1 8.00 14.21 25.62
C MET A 1 9.11 13.57 24.81
N PRO A 2 10.18 13.03 25.41
CA PRO A 2 11.16 12.29 24.63
C PRO A 2 10.45 11.02 24.11
N LEU A 3 10.51 10.79 22.79
CA LEU A 3 9.93 9.62 22.10
C LEU A 3 10.64 8.29 22.46
N SER A 4 11.69 8.34 23.29
CA SER A 4 12.59 7.21 23.57
C SER A 4 12.00 6.08 24.43
N GLU A 5 10.72 6.13 24.82
CA GLU A 5 10.08 5.06 25.61
C GLU A 5 9.18 4.13 24.78
N TYR A 6 8.93 4.44 23.50
CA TYR A 6 8.07 3.66 22.61
C TYR A 6 8.71 3.59 21.24
N MET A 7 9.68 2.69 21.08
CA MET A 7 10.26 2.37 19.78
C MET A 7 10.08 0.89 19.50
N VAL A 8 9.53 0.59 18.33
CA VAL A 8 9.46 -0.76 17.79
C VAL A 8 10.84 -1.42 17.84
N GLU A 9 10.91 -2.61 18.46
CA GLU A 9 12.15 -3.38 18.54
C GLU A 9 12.43 -4.08 17.20
N LEU A 10 13.55 -3.71 16.57
CA LEU A 10 14.04 -4.35 15.34
C LEU A 10 15.12 -5.39 15.68
N PRO A 11 15.07 -6.62 15.11
CA PRO A 11 16.05 -7.67 15.40
C PRO A 11 17.50 -7.23 15.12
N ASP A 12 18.44 -7.56 15.99
CA ASP A 12 19.87 -7.19 15.86
C ASP A 12 20.52 -7.68 14.55
N ASP A 13 20.03 -8.78 13.97
CA ASP A 13 20.53 -9.37 12.72
C ASP A 13 19.75 -8.93 11.47
N LEU A 14 18.79 -8.00 11.60
CA LEU A 14 18.01 -7.47 10.47
C LEU A 14 18.90 -6.72 9.47
N GLU A 15 19.06 -7.28 8.27
CA GLU A 15 19.66 -6.60 7.12
C GLU A 15 18.57 -5.92 6.29
N CYS A 16 18.67 -4.60 6.12
CA CYS A 16 17.67 -3.81 5.38
C CYS A 16 18.38 -2.88 4.40
N ASP A 17 17.94 -2.90 3.14
CA ASP A 17 18.35 -1.94 2.10
C ASP A 17 17.19 -1.03 1.68
N MET A 18 15.95 -1.41 2.02
CA MET A 18 14.76 -0.72 1.56
C MET A 18 13.60 -0.87 2.54
N ILE A 19 12.81 0.19 2.66
CA ILE A 19 11.50 0.18 3.29
C ILE A 19 10.42 0.50 2.26
N VAL A 20 9.33 -0.28 2.27
CA VAL A 20 8.12 -0.06 1.46
C VAL A 20 6.99 0.31 2.42
N LEU A 21 6.38 1.46 2.19
CA LEU A 21 5.34 2.00 3.06
C LEU A 21 4.01 2.04 2.31
N ASP A 22 2.93 1.57 2.96
CA ASP A 22 1.58 1.98 2.58
C ASP A 22 1.35 3.47 2.88
N ILE A 23 0.29 4.04 2.30
CA ILE A 23 -0.10 5.45 2.46
C ILE A 23 -1.27 5.62 3.42
N ASP A 24 -2.42 5.02 3.14
CA ASP A 24 -3.69 5.38 3.79
C ASP A 24 -3.87 4.62 5.09
N GLY A 25 -3.88 5.31 6.23
CA GLY A 25 -3.88 4.62 7.53
C GLY A 25 -2.48 4.22 7.98
N THR A 26 -1.47 4.34 7.11
CA THR A 26 -0.07 4.08 7.41
C THR A 26 0.80 5.35 7.45
N LEU A 27 1.01 6.06 6.34
CA LEU A 27 1.80 7.31 6.31
C LEU A 27 0.97 8.58 6.45
N LEU A 28 -0.31 8.50 6.07
CA LEU A 28 -1.18 9.65 5.88
C LEU A 28 -2.58 9.33 6.41
N ASP A 29 -3.15 10.30 7.10
CA ASP A 29 -4.56 10.32 7.46
C ASP A 29 -5.22 11.66 7.03
N ARG A 30 -6.40 11.95 7.57
CA ARG A 30 -7.16 13.18 7.26
C ARG A 30 -6.46 14.46 7.71
N GLU A 31 -5.53 14.39 8.64
CA GLU A 31 -4.74 15.54 9.12
C GLU A 31 -3.42 15.69 8.32
N GLY A 32 -3.12 14.73 7.45
CA GLY A 32 -1.95 14.75 6.58
C GLY A 32 -0.80 13.87 7.11
N ILE A 33 0.42 14.20 6.69
CA ILE A 33 1.65 13.49 7.04
C ILE A 33 2.34 14.23 8.19
N ILE A 34 3.00 13.49 9.08
CA ILE A 34 3.83 14.09 10.13
C ILE A 34 5.05 14.80 9.49
N PRO A 35 5.24 16.13 9.65
CA PRO A 35 6.32 16.87 8.98
C PRO A 35 7.73 16.32 9.23
N GLU A 36 7.97 15.77 10.42
CA GLU A 36 9.24 15.17 10.84
C GLU A 36 9.66 14.01 9.93
N MET A 37 8.71 13.28 9.33
CA MET A 37 9.00 12.20 8.39
C MET A 37 9.83 12.65 7.19
N ILE A 38 9.70 13.90 6.74
CA ILE A 38 10.50 14.44 5.63
C ILE A 38 11.99 14.40 5.99
N HIS A 39 12.33 14.75 7.23
CA HIS A 39 13.71 14.69 7.70
C HIS A 39 14.17 13.24 7.87
N THR A 40 13.36 12.40 8.52
CA THR A 40 13.70 11.00 8.81
C THR A 40 13.91 10.19 7.53
N VAL A 41 12.99 10.29 6.56
CA VAL A 41 13.12 9.64 5.23
C VAL A 41 14.39 10.07 4.53
N ARG A 42 14.70 11.37 4.54
CA ARG A 42 15.90 11.89 3.89
C ARG A 42 17.19 11.38 4.53
N GLU A 43 17.21 11.23 5.84
CA GLU A 43 18.36 10.69 6.57
C GLU A 43 18.52 9.18 6.34
N LEU A 44 17.43 8.42 6.27
CA LEU A 44 17.46 7.01 5.88
C LEU A 44 18.06 6.82 4.48
N GLU A 45 17.58 7.58 3.50
CA GLU A 45 18.09 7.55 2.11
C GLU A 45 19.59 7.91 2.04
N ARG A 46 20.05 8.87 2.87
CA ARG A 46 21.48 9.23 2.97
C ARG A 46 22.34 8.11 3.55
N ASN A 47 21.77 7.28 4.41
CA ASN A 47 22.44 6.12 5.00
C ASN A 47 22.22 4.84 4.18
N GLY A 48 21.70 4.97 2.95
CA GLY A 48 21.60 3.85 2.00
C GLY A 48 20.31 3.04 2.08
N ILE A 49 19.37 3.42 2.96
CA ILE A 49 18.05 2.79 3.02
C ILE A 49 17.10 3.50 2.06
N VAL A 50 16.72 2.80 1.00
CA VAL A 50 15.79 3.34 0.00
C VAL A 50 14.36 3.28 0.54
N VAL A 51 13.61 4.37 0.44
CA VAL A 51 12.17 4.36 0.78
C VAL A 51 11.37 4.18 -0.51
N SER A 52 10.28 3.41 -0.51
CA SER A 52 9.33 3.26 -1.63
C SER A 52 7.88 3.25 -1.12
N LEU A 53 6.91 3.47 -2.01
CA LEU A 53 5.48 3.50 -1.65
C LEU A 53 4.69 2.39 -2.34
N ALA A 54 3.73 1.78 -1.64
CA ALA A 54 2.79 0.81 -2.18
C ALA A 54 1.35 1.05 -1.68
N SER A 55 0.44 1.49 -2.54
CA SER A 55 -0.91 1.94 -2.14
C SER A 55 -2.02 1.54 -3.13
N GLY A 56 -3.27 1.52 -2.66
CA GLY A 56 -4.48 1.40 -3.49
C GLY A 56 -4.84 2.66 -4.30
N ARG A 57 -4.15 3.78 -4.03
CA ARG A 57 -4.32 5.04 -4.77
C ARG A 57 -3.82 4.96 -6.21
N THR A 58 -4.34 5.81 -7.08
CA THR A 58 -3.85 6.00 -8.45
C THR A 58 -2.52 6.77 -8.44
N LEU A 59 -1.70 6.59 -9.47
CA LEU A 59 -0.39 7.27 -9.56
C LEU A 59 -0.46 8.79 -9.30
N PRO A 60 -1.38 9.56 -9.92
CA PRO A 60 -1.46 11.01 -9.68
C PRO A 60 -1.73 11.42 -8.22
N ASN A 61 -2.29 10.52 -7.41
CA ASN A 61 -2.53 10.75 -5.99
C ASN A 61 -1.36 10.31 -5.09
N ILE A 62 -0.45 9.49 -5.62
CA ILE A 62 0.77 9.03 -4.91
C ILE A 62 1.96 9.93 -5.22
N THR A 63 2.09 10.42 -6.47
CA THR A 63 3.25 11.22 -6.88
C THR A 63 3.50 12.47 -6.03
N PRO A 64 2.51 13.23 -5.53
CA PRO A 64 2.78 14.39 -4.69
C PRO A 64 3.33 14.00 -3.31
N ILE A 65 2.90 12.86 -2.77
CA ILE A 65 3.38 12.33 -1.48
C ILE A 65 4.82 11.86 -1.62
N HIS A 66 5.10 11.08 -2.67
CA HIS A 66 6.44 10.62 -3.04
C HIS A 66 7.44 11.78 -3.16
N GLN A 67 7.05 12.84 -3.87
CA GLN A 67 7.88 14.04 -4.05
C GLN A 67 8.05 14.83 -2.75
N SER A 68 6.98 15.01 -1.96
CA SER A 68 7.02 15.80 -0.71
C SER A 68 7.91 15.16 0.35
N LEU A 69 7.96 13.83 0.40
CA LEU A 69 8.85 13.07 1.27
C LEU A 69 10.27 12.87 0.68
N CYS A 70 10.54 13.37 -0.53
CA CYS A 70 11.82 13.22 -1.22
C CYS A 70 12.25 11.74 -1.41
N ILE A 71 11.28 10.87 -1.66
CA ILE A 71 11.48 9.42 -1.79
C ILE A 71 12.24 9.12 -3.10
N SER A 72 13.27 8.27 -3.05
CA SER A 72 14.05 7.87 -4.23
C SER A 72 13.58 6.54 -4.84
N GLY A 73 12.80 5.77 -4.09
CA GLY A 73 12.19 4.52 -4.49
C GLY A 73 11.15 4.60 -5.59
N PHE A 74 10.59 3.44 -5.88
CA PHE A 74 9.51 3.29 -6.83
C PHE A 74 8.15 3.58 -6.17
N ILE A 75 7.13 3.65 -7.01
CA ILE A 75 5.72 3.67 -6.62
C ILE A 75 5.05 2.41 -7.15
N VAL A 76 4.32 1.73 -6.27
CA VAL A 76 3.30 0.74 -6.60
C VAL A 76 1.93 1.34 -6.28
N GLY A 77 1.09 1.50 -7.30
CA GLY A 77 -0.26 2.06 -7.19
C GLY A 77 -1.33 1.03 -7.58
N GLU A 78 -2.59 1.40 -7.35
CA GLU A 78 -3.77 0.58 -7.69
C GLU A 78 -3.65 -0.87 -7.17
N ASN A 79 -3.27 -1.01 -5.89
CA ASN A 79 -3.06 -2.30 -5.23
C ASN A 79 -2.13 -3.23 -6.02
N GLY A 80 -1.08 -2.69 -6.64
CA GLY A 80 -0.13 -3.50 -7.42
C GLY A 80 -0.36 -3.49 -8.91
N GLY A 81 -1.50 -3.00 -9.39
CA GLY A 81 -1.78 -2.93 -10.82
C GLY A 81 -0.91 -1.92 -11.56
N MET A 82 -0.37 -0.91 -10.88
CA MET A 82 0.48 0.11 -11.50
C MET A 82 1.86 0.17 -10.85
N VAL A 83 2.92 0.19 -11.66
CA VAL A 83 4.31 0.29 -11.18
C VAL A 83 5.04 1.42 -11.90
N TRP A 84 5.76 2.24 -11.15
CA TRP A 84 6.57 3.30 -11.73
C TRP A 84 7.87 3.54 -10.95
N ASP A 85 9.00 3.56 -11.66
CA ASP A 85 10.32 3.83 -11.08
C ASP A 85 11.11 4.80 -11.97
N SER A 86 10.77 6.08 -11.87
CA SER A 86 11.41 7.13 -12.68
C SER A 86 12.89 7.35 -12.33
N SER A 87 13.29 7.16 -11.07
CA SER A 87 14.67 7.41 -10.65
C SER A 87 15.66 6.40 -11.24
N ARG A 88 15.18 5.20 -11.60
CA ARG A 88 15.93 4.20 -12.36
C ARG A 88 15.61 4.19 -13.86
N GLY A 89 14.80 5.13 -14.34
CA GLY A 89 14.46 5.27 -15.75
C GLY A 89 13.45 4.24 -16.27
N HIS A 90 12.75 3.53 -15.38
CA HIS A 90 11.67 2.62 -15.78
C HIS A 90 10.38 3.40 -16.02
N PRO A 91 9.70 3.19 -17.17
CA PRO A 91 8.46 3.87 -17.47
C PRO A 91 7.32 3.39 -16.57
N ILE A 92 6.22 4.15 -16.57
CA ILE A 92 4.96 3.71 -15.97
C ILE A 92 4.52 2.41 -16.64
N ARG A 93 4.15 1.42 -15.85
CA ARG A 93 3.72 0.10 -16.32
C ARG A 93 2.43 -0.33 -15.62
N ALA A 94 1.37 -0.44 -16.41
CA ALA A 94 0.16 -1.17 -16.03
C ALA A 94 0.41 -2.68 -16.10
N LEU A 95 -0.04 -3.40 -15.09
CA LEU A 95 0.07 -4.86 -14.98
C LEU A 95 -1.27 -5.57 -15.22
N ALA A 96 -2.38 -4.84 -15.22
CA ALA A 96 -3.71 -5.33 -15.52
C ALA A 96 -4.49 -4.34 -16.42
N ASP A 97 -5.68 -4.76 -16.87
CA ASP A 97 -6.62 -3.92 -17.61
C ASP A 97 -7.91 -3.74 -16.78
N GLY A 98 -8.17 -2.50 -16.36
CA GLY A 98 -9.33 -2.10 -15.57
C GLY A 98 -10.63 -2.00 -16.37
N SER A 99 -10.62 -2.24 -17.68
CA SER A 99 -11.82 -2.20 -18.53
C SER A 99 -12.90 -3.16 -18.03
N ARG A 100 -12.52 -4.40 -17.69
CA ARG A 100 -13.45 -5.42 -17.21
C ARG A 100 -14.01 -5.12 -15.82
N PRO A 101 -13.21 -4.77 -14.78
CA PRO A 101 -13.75 -4.27 -13.52
C PRO A 101 -14.71 -3.08 -13.66
N LYS A 102 -14.43 -2.16 -14.58
CA LYS A 102 -15.31 -1.02 -14.87
C LYS A 102 -16.64 -1.44 -15.47
N GLU A 103 -16.64 -2.42 -16.37
CA GLU A 103 -17.88 -2.97 -16.93
C GLU A 103 -18.68 -3.74 -15.86
N ALA A 104 -17.99 -4.48 -14.98
CA ALA A 104 -18.59 -5.14 -13.83
C ALA A 104 -19.30 -4.13 -12.90
N ALA A 105 -18.69 -2.97 -12.63
CA ALA A 105 -19.31 -1.90 -11.85
C ALA A 105 -20.61 -1.37 -12.49
N LYS A 106 -20.62 -1.19 -13.81
CA LYS A 106 -21.83 -0.80 -14.54
C LYS A 106 -22.91 -1.87 -14.44
N TRP A 107 -22.53 -3.13 -14.62
CA TRP A 107 -23.46 -4.24 -14.45
C TRP A 107 -24.03 -4.30 -13.03
N LEU A 108 -23.19 -4.16 -12.00
CA LEU A 108 -23.60 -4.13 -10.59
C LEU A 108 -24.66 -3.05 -10.31
N SER A 109 -24.57 -1.87 -10.93
CA SER A 109 -25.59 -0.82 -10.76
C SER A 109 -26.98 -1.18 -11.31
N THR A 110 -27.07 -2.21 -12.15
CA THR A 110 -28.34 -2.77 -12.61
C THR A 110 -28.90 -3.85 -11.68
N GLN A 111 -28.05 -4.38 -10.77
CA GLN A 111 -28.39 -5.45 -9.83
C GLN A 111 -28.65 -4.91 -8.42
N ILE A 112 -27.96 -3.84 -8.03
CA ILE A 112 -28.01 -3.26 -6.69
C ILE A 112 -28.59 -1.85 -6.77
N GLU A 113 -29.78 -1.68 -6.18
CA GLU A 113 -30.46 -0.39 -6.14
C GLU A 113 -29.60 0.65 -5.39
N GLY A 114 -29.40 1.82 -6.01
CA GLY A 114 -28.64 2.93 -5.43
C GLY A 114 -27.12 2.84 -5.59
N LEU A 115 -26.57 1.76 -6.16
CA LEU A 115 -25.13 1.66 -6.44
C LEU A 115 -24.72 2.63 -7.56
N ASN A 116 -23.75 3.50 -7.29
CA ASN A 116 -23.17 4.39 -8.28
C ASN A 116 -22.02 3.70 -9.04
N PRO A 117 -22.16 3.39 -10.34
CA PRO A 117 -21.13 2.68 -11.10
C PRO A 117 -19.89 3.54 -11.39
N GLU A 118 -19.99 4.87 -11.28
CA GLU A 118 -18.84 5.77 -11.43
C GLU A 118 -17.86 5.65 -10.24
N GLY A 119 -18.37 5.24 -9.08
CA GLY A 119 -17.58 5.03 -7.87
C GLY A 119 -16.92 6.30 -7.34
N ILE A 120 -15.64 6.19 -6.97
CA ILE A 120 -14.85 7.32 -6.43
C ILE A 120 -14.26 8.19 -7.55
N GLU A 121 -14.03 9.47 -7.27
CA GLU A 121 -13.56 10.46 -8.25
C GLU A 121 -12.20 10.11 -8.86
N SER A 122 -11.35 9.43 -8.09
CA SER A 122 -10.02 9.02 -8.53
C SER A 122 -10.02 7.95 -9.62
N ASN A 123 -11.16 7.28 -9.87
CA ASN A 123 -11.33 6.35 -10.99
C ASN A 123 -11.03 6.98 -12.35
N ARG A 124 -11.10 8.32 -12.46
CA ARG A 124 -10.71 9.05 -13.67
C ARG A 124 -9.27 8.73 -14.13
N TRP A 125 -8.36 8.41 -13.21
CA TRP A 125 -6.95 8.11 -13.49
C TRP A 125 -6.59 6.65 -13.31
N ARG A 126 -7.58 5.79 -13.08
CA ARG A 126 -7.36 4.39 -12.76
C ARG A 126 -7.32 3.57 -14.03
N GLU A 127 -6.31 2.71 -14.18
CA GLU A 127 -6.07 1.95 -15.40
C GLU A 127 -6.22 0.43 -15.23
N THR A 128 -6.10 -0.08 -14.00
CA THR A 128 -5.91 -1.52 -13.74
C THR A 128 -6.97 -2.16 -12.86
N GLU A 129 -7.71 -1.35 -12.11
CA GLU A 129 -8.83 -1.78 -11.27
C GLU A 129 -9.99 -0.76 -11.37
N TRP A 130 -11.11 -0.98 -10.67
CA TRP A 130 -12.18 0.02 -10.55
C TRP A 130 -12.72 0.07 -9.13
N CYS A 131 -12.83 1.25 -8.54
CA CYS A 131 -13.24 1.39 -7.15
C CYS A 131 -14.68 1.91 -7.04
N LEU A 132 -15.55 1.17 -6.37
CA LEU A 132 -16.84 1.68 -5.93
C LEU A 132 -16.64 2.57 -4.69
N THR A 133 -17.51 3.55 -4.50
CA THR A 133 -17.63 4.24 -3.20
C THR A 133 -17.88 3.20 -2.12
N GLU A 134 -17.41 3.45 -0.90
CA GLU A 134 -17.71 2.56 0.22
C GLU A 134 -19.23 2.31 0.30
N VAL A 135 -19.58 1.02 0.24
CA VAL A 135 -20.94 0.53 0.39
C VAL A 135 -21.01 -0.20 1.72
N GLU A 136 -22.00 0.12 2.54
CA GLU A 136 -22.19 -0.54 3.85
C GLU A 136 -22.32 -2.06 3.69
N ASP A 137 -22.91 -2.51 2.58
CA ASP A 137 -23.09 -3.91 2.22
C ASP A 137 -22.21 -4.31 1.02
N TRP A 138 -20.89 -4.30 1.21
CA TRP A 138 -19.95 -4.78 0.20
C TRP A 138 -20.08 -6.31 -0.02
N GLU A 139 -20.69 -7.03 0.91
CA GLU A 139 -20.96 -8.47 0.78
C GLU A 139 -21.97 -8.72 -0.34
N ALA A 140 -23.02 -7.90 -0.46
CA ALA A 140 -23.94 -7.96 -1.59
C ALA A 140 -23.23 -7.75 -2.94
N VAL A 141 -22.21 -6.88 -3.01
CA VAL A 141 -21.39 -6.71 -4.21
C VAL A 141 -20.61 -7.98 -4.53
N ARG A 142 -19.95 -8.58 -3.54
CA ARG A 142 -19.23 -9.85 -3.69
C ARG A 142 -20.16 -10.97 -4.16
N ASP A 143 -21.28 -11.16 -3.48
CA ASP A 143 -22.22 -12.25 -3.76
C ASP A 143 -22.85 -12.10 -5.17
N ALA A 144 -23.12 -10.87 -5.61
CA ALA A 144 -23.59 -10.60 -6.96
C ALA A 144 -22.52 -10.94 -8.02
N ILE A 145 -21.27 -10.55 -7.79
CA ILE A 145 -20.15 -10.87 -8.69
C ILE A 145 -19.95 -12.39 -8.79
N GLU A 146 -19.87 -13.09 -7.66
CA GLU A 146 -19.62 -14.53 -7.60
C GLU A 146 -20.71 -15.37 -8.30
N SER A 147 -21.96 -14.90 -8.29
CA SER A 147 -23.10 -15.59 -8.90
C SER A 147 -23.34 -15.22 -10.37
N SER A 148 -22.41 -14.51 -11.01
CA SER A 148 -22.59 -13.94 -12.36
C SER A 148 -21.47 -14.31 -13.34
N GLU A 149 -21.58 -13.76 -14.57
CA GLU A 149 -20.52 -13.83 -15.59
C GLU A 149 -19.23 -13.07 -15.21
N TRP A 150 -19.28 -12.28 -14.13
CA TRP A 150 -18.16 -11.51 -13.59
C TRP A 150 -17.42 -12.23 -12.47
N SER A 151 -17.72 -13.52 -12.21
CA SER A 151 -17.13 -14.32 -11.12
C SER A 151 -15.60 -14.45 -11.16
N ASP A 152 -14.96 -13.98 -12.22
CA ASP A 152 -13.52 -13.79 -12.34
C ASP A 152 -13.02 -12.44 -11.82
N ILE A 153 -13.87 -11.56 -11.26
CA ILE A 153 -13.48 -10.29 -10.63
C ILE A 153 -13.37 -10.49 -9.11
N SER A 154 -12.26 -10.02 -8.53
CA SER A 154 -12.08 -9.98 -7.09
C SER A 154 -12.70 -8.70 -6.51
N VAL A 155 -13.37 -8.83 -5.36
CA VAL A 155 -13.95 -7.73 -4.59
C VAL A 155 -13.17 -7.54 -3.30
N ILE A 156 -12.48 -6.40 -3.14
CA ILE A 156 -11.58 -6.14 -2.02
C ILE A 156 -12.04 -4.86 -1.28
N PRO A 157 -12.63 -4.98 -0.08
CA PRO A 157 -12.95 -3.82 0.75
C PRO A 157 -11.68 -3.30 1.45
N THR A 158 -11.49 -1.98 1.48
CA THR A 158 -10.36 -1.33 2.17
C THR A 158 -10.79 -0.43 3.33
N GLY A 159 -12.10 -0.31 3.60
CA GLY A 159 -12.65 0.68 4.55
C GLY A 159 -12.66 2.12 4.02
N PHE A 160 -12.15 2.34 2.80
CA PHE A 160 -12.25 3.60 2.07
C PHE A 160 -13.05 3.46 0.78
N ALA A 161 -12.89 2.32 0.12
CA ALA A 161 -13.56 1.97 -1.12
C ALA A 161 -13.68 0.45 -1.24
N VAL A 162 -14.50 0.01 -2.21
CA VAL A 162 -14.54 -1.39 -2.62
C VAL A 162 -13.84 -1.51 -3.97
N HIS A 163 -12.72 -2.22 -4.01
CA HIS A 163 -11.92 -2.41 -5.21
C HIS A 163 -12.42 -3.63 -5.98
N LEU A 164 -12.78 -3.42 -7.24
CA LEU A 164 -13.00 -4.47 -8.23
C LEU A 164 -11.71 -4.63 -9.02
N THR A 165 -11.09 -5.80 -8.94
CA THR A 165 -9.79 -6.05 -9.58
C THR A 165 -9.75 -7.41 -10.29
N ILE A 166 -8.82 -7.55 -11.22
CA ILE A 166 -8.51 -8.85 -11.82
C ILE A 166 -7.74 -9.71 -10.79
N PRO A 167 -8.06 -11.00 -10.61
CA PRO A 167 -7.37 -11.89 -9.69
C PRO A 167 -5.87 -11.97 -9.95
N GLY A 168 -5.09 -12.11 -8.88
CA GLY A 168 -3.63 -12.19 -8.94
C GLY A 168 -2.93 -10.83 -8.97
N HIS A 169 -3.67 -9.72 -8.91
CA HIS A 169 -3.12 -8.38 -8.76
C HIS A 169 -3.32 -7.88 -7.32
N ASP A 170 -2.23 -7.87 -6.58
CA ASP A 170 -2.10 -7.34 -5.22
C ASP A 170 -0.78 -6.55 -5.07
N LYS A 171 -0.58 -5.90 -3.93
CA LYS A 171 0.65 -5.11 -3.68
C LYS A 171 1.91 -5.94 -3.92
N ALA A 172 1.91 -7.23 -3.56
CA ALA A 172 3.06 -8.11 -3.77
C ALA A 172 3.37 -8.35 -5.26
N SER A 173 2.35 -8.45 -6.10
CA SER A 173 2.51 -8.62 -7.55
C SER A 173 3.24 -7.41 -8.18
N GLY A 174 2.85 -6.19 -7.81
CA GLY A 174 3.53 -4.95 -8.24
C GLY A 174 4.93 -4.84 -7.68
N LEU A 175 5.10 -5.18 -6.39
CA LEU A 175 6.41 -5.18 -5.73
C LEU A 175 7.39 -6.17 -6.36
N ARG A 176 6.94 -7.36 -6.76
CA ARG A 176 7.81 -8.32 -7.49
C ARG A 176 8.38 -7.72 -8.77
N VAL A 177 7.59 -6.95 -9.52
CA VAL A 177 8.07 -6.25 -10.71
C VAL A 177 9.08 -5.16 -10.33
N ALA A 178 8.76 -4.35 -9.32
CA ALA A 178 9.60 -3.24 -8.89
C ALA A 178 10.95 -3.71 -8.29
N PHE A 179 10.94 -4.74 -7.45
CA PHE A 179 12.15 -5.37 -6.91
C PHE A 179 13.01 -5.96 -8.02
N SER A 180 12.41 -6.68 -8.98
CA SER A 180 13.12 -7.20 -10.14
C SER A 180 13.76 -6.10 -10.99
N GLN A 181 13.08 -4.97 -11.17
CA GLN A 181 13.59 -3.81 -11.90
C GLN A 181 14.81 -3.17 -11.24
N ARG A 182 14.91 -3.26 -9.91
CA ARG A 182 16.01 -2.71 -9.11
C ARG A 182 17.09 -3.73 -8.73
N GLY A 183 16.84 -5.02 -8.92
CA GLY A 183 17.73 -6.08 -8.43
C GLY A 183 17.77 -6.15 -6.90
N ILE A 184 16.65 -5.82 -6.23
CA ILE A 184 16.52 -5.86 -4.77
C ILE A 184 16.10 -7.26 -4.35
N ASP A 185 16.75 -7.80 -3.32
CA ASP A 185 16.32 -9.01 -2.65
C ASP A 185 15.16 -8.67 -1.69
N PRO A 186 13.95 -9.23 -1.88
CA PRO A 186 12.83 -9.00 -0.97
C PRO A 186 13.16 -9.32 0.50
N LYS A 187 14.13 -10.22 0.77
CA LYS A 187 14.55 -10.55 2.14
C LYS A 187 15.34 -9.45 2.84
N ARG A 188 15.76 -8.42 2.11
CA ARG A 188 16.41 -7.21 2.66
C ARG A 188 15.46 -5.99 2.64
N VAL A 189 14.15 -6.25 2.64
CA VAL A 189 13.11 -5.23 2.61
C VAL A 189 12.29 -5.29 3.89
N ILE A 190 11.99 -4.11 4.43
CA ILE A 190 10.95 -3.90 5.43
C ILE A 190 9.67 -3.44 4.73
N ALA A 191 8.52 -4.04 5.05
CA ALA A 191 7.21 -3.55 4.63
C ALA A 191 6.43 -2.99 5.82
N CYS A 192 5.72 -1.90 5.63
CA CYS A 192 4.86 -1.28 6.64
C CYS A 192 3.45 -1.06 6.08
N GLY A 193 2.42 -1.49 6.82
CA GLY A 193 1.02 -1.36 6.42
C GLY A 193 0.07 -1.47 7.62
N ASP A 194 -1.24 -1.40 7.37
CA ASP A 194 -2.27 -1.38 8.42
C ASP A 194 -3.51 -2.25 8.12
N ALA A 195 -3.68 -2.71 6.88
CA ALA A 195 -4.93 -3.30 6.41
C ALA A 195 -4.74 -4.67 5.71
N PRO A 196 -5.82 -5.46 5.54
CA PRO A 196 -5.70 -6.81 4.97
C PRO A 196 -5.11 -6.86 3.56
N ASN A 197 -5.23 -5.80 2.77
CA ASN A 197 -4.60 -5.69 1.44
C ASN A 197 -3.07 -5.51 1.50
N ASP A 198 -2.48 -5.30 2.68
CA ASP A 198 -1.03 -5.28 2.91
C ASP A 198 -0.43 -6.66 3.15
N ILE A 199 -1.24 -7.63 3.59
CA ILE A 199 -0.78 -8.99 3.93
C ILE A 199 0.04 -9.63 2.79
N PRO A 200 -0.37 -9.55 1.51
CA PRO A 200 0.44 -10.11 0.43
C PRO A 200 1.85 -9.50 0.37
N MET A 201 2.00 -8.20 0.65
CA MET A 201 3.29 -7.53 0.70
C MET A 201 4.11 -8.00 1.91
N PHE A 202 3.47 -8.24 3.06
CA PHE A 202 4.15 -8.76 4.26
C PHE A 202 4.77 -10.13 3.99
N ASP A 203 4.01 -11.04 3.36
CA ASP A 203 4.47 -12.39 3.01
C ASP A 203 5.67 -12.40 2.02
N LEU A 204 5.87 -11.30 1.29
CA LEU A 204 6.92 -11.19 0.27
C LEU A 204 8.29 -10.80 0.86
N VAL A 205 8.30 -9.99 1.92
CA VAL A 205 9.52 -9.28 2.36
C VAL A 205 10.32 -10.06 3.41
N GLY A 206 11.38 -9.43 3.93
CA GLY A 206 12.23 -9.98 4.99
C GLY A 206 11.70 -9.68 6.38
N PHE A 207 11.03 -8.53 6.54
CA PHE A 207 10.47 -8.09 7.80
C PHE A 207 9.21 -7.24 7.58
N ALA A 208 8.09 -7.62 8.19
CA ALA A 208 6.80 -6.97 8.07
C ALA A 208 6.42 -6.26 9.38
N VAL A 209 5.98 -5.01 9.25
CA VAL A 209 5.58 -4.17 10.37
C VAL A 209 4.14 -3.73 10.17
N SER A 210 3.30 -3.95 11.18
CA SER A 210 1.95 -3.38 11.20
C SER A 210 1.92 -2.14 12.08
N VAL A 211 1.32 -1.05 11.58
CA VAL A 211 1.03 0.16 12.39
C VAL A 211 -0.40 0.16 12.94
N SER A 212 -1.06 -1.00 12.90
CA SER A 212 -2.42 -1.19 13.38
C SER A 212 -2.58 -2.55 14.03
N ASN A 213 -3.42 -2.61 15.06
CA ASN A 213 -3.87 -3.86 15.68
C ASN A 213 -5.36 -4.13 15.41
N HIS A 214 -5.98 -3.38 14.48
CA HIS A 214 -7.42 -3.46 14.23
C HIS A 214 -7.84 -4.82 13.65
N TYR A 215 -7.06 -5.36 12.72
CA TYR A 215 -7.33 -6.63 12.06
C TYR A 215 -6.42 -7.73 12.61
N GLU A 216 -7.02 -8.77 13.19
CA GLU A 216 -6.26 -9.92 13.70
C GLU A 216 -5.43 -10.61 12.60
N SER A 217 -5.92 -10.64 11.36
CA SER A 217 -5.20 -11.20 10.22
C SER A 217 -3.91 -10.43 9.90
N VAL A 218 -3.93 -9.10 10.02
CA VAL A 218 -2.77 -8.23 9.77
C VAL A 218 -1.75 -8.39 10.88
N VAL A 219 -2.19 -8.39 12.14
CA VAL A 219 -1.32 -8.62 13.31
C VAL A 219 -0.60 -9.97 13.21
N ARG A 220 -1.29 -11.02 12.77
CA ARG A 220 -0.70 -12.36 12.61
C ARG A 220 0.28 -12.46 11.43
N ALA A 221 0.12 -11.60 10.42
CA ALA A 221 0.97 -11.59 9.24
C ALA A 221 2.23 -10.73 9.42
N ALA A 222 2.20 -9.75 10.33
CA ALA A 222 3.35 -8.92 10.64
C ALA A 222 4.31 -9.62 11.62
N ASP A 223 5.60 -9.32 11.49
CA ASP A 223 6.62 -9.76 12.45
C ASP A 223 6.56 -8.94 13.75
N VAL A 224 6.14 -7.67 13.64
CA VAL A 224 5.95 -6.78 14.78
C VAL A 224 4.82 -5.79 14.53
N VAL A 225 4.18 -5.36 15.61
CA VAL A 225 3.21 -4.27 15.62
C VAL A 225 3.84 -3.10 16.39
N THR A 226 3.81 -1.89 15.83
CA THR A 226 4.34 -0.69 16.51
C THR A 226 3.51 -0.35 17.75
N ASP A 227 4.12 0.36 18.70
CA ASP A 227 3.43 0.80 19.91
C ASP A 227 2.42 1.92 19.59
N ALA A 228 2.83 2.89 18.77
CA ALA A 228 1.96 3.89 18.21
C ALA A 228 1.18 3.32 17.00
N HIS A 229 0.14 4.05 16.57
CA HIS A 229 -0.72 3.62 15.47
C HIS A 229 -0.63 4.57 14.29
N GLY A 230 -0.94 4.06 13.10
CA GLY A 230 -0.96 4.80 11.85
C GLY A 230 0.31 5.60 11.56
N LYS A 231 0.16 6.89 11.25
CA LYS A 231 1.29 7.77 10.90
C LYS A 231 2.30 7.90 12.05
N GLU A 232 1.86 7.92 13.31
CA GLU A 232 2.76 7.93 14.46
C GLU A 232 3.57 6.63 14.56
N GLY A 233 2.94 5.48 14.31
CA GLY A 233 3.63 4.17 14.24
C GLY A 233 4.63 4.09 13.08
N SER A 234 4.28 4.68 11.93
CA SER A 234 5.23 4.79 10.81
C SER A 234 6.44 5.65 11.17
N LEU A 235 6.25 6.77 11.89
CA LEU A 235 7.37 7.59 12.35
C LEU A 235 8.24 6.82 13.35
N GLU A 236 7.62 6.13 14.31
CA GLU A 236 8.30 5.25 15.27
C GLU A 236 9.21 4.23 14.57
N LEU A 237 8.70 3.54 13.55
CA LEU A 237 9.48 2.60 12.74
C LEU A 237 10.65 3.28 12.03
N LEU A 238 10.40 4.44 11.39
CA LEU A 238 11.44 5.16 10.65
C LEU A 238 12.55 5.68 11.58
N GLU A 239 12.20 6.11 12.79
CA GLU A 239 13.17 6.55 13.81
C GLU A 239 13.99 5.38 14.34
N ALA A 240 13.35 4.25 14.71
CA ALA A 240 14.05 3.05 15.14
C ALA A 240 15.05 2.55 14.08
N LEU A 241 14.65 2.55 12.81
CA LEU A 241 15.54 2.18 11.70
C LEU A 241 16.67 3.21 11.51
N LEU A 242 16.40 4.50 11.70
CA LEU A 242 17.40 5.55 11.57
C LEU A 242 18.47 5.47 12.68
N GLU A 243 18.08 5.16 13.91
CA GLU A 243 19.03 4.94 15.00
C GLU A 243 19.96 3.77 14.69
N ARG A 244 19.43 2.68 14.15
CA ARG A 244 20.19 1.49 13.77
C ARG A 244 21.25 1.77 12.71
N VAL A 245 20.93 2.59 11.69
CA VAL A 245 21.90 2.89 10.62
C VAL A 245 22.90 4.00 10.99
N ARG A 246 22.68 4.70 12.11
CA ARG A 246 23.61 5.71 12.66
C ARG A 246 24.60 5.12 13.66
N GLY A 247 24.26 4.00 14.29
CA GLY A 247 25.13 3.23 15.21
C GLY A 247 26.19 2.43 14.47
#